data_AF-X0W9I1-F1
#
_entry.id   AF-X0W9I1-F1
#
_cell.length_a   1.000
_cell.length_b   1.000
_cell.length_c   1.000
_cell.angle_alpha   90.00
_cell.angle_beta   90.00
_cell.angle_gamma   90.00
#
_symmetry.space_group_name_H-M   'P 1'
#
loop_
_entity.id
_entity.type
_entity.pdbx_description
1 polymer ?
#
loop_
_entity_poly.entity_id
_entity_poly.type
_entity_poly.pdbx_seq_one_letter_code
_entity_poly.pdbx_strand_id
1 'polypeptide(L)' 'MQPQLTPKQQRFLDYLQREIAKTGLCPSLRQAAADLGVSHAAIAQILRVLEEK' A
#
# COMPACT_ATOMS: atom_id res chain seq x y z
N MET A 1 -11.95 -14.60 -10.37
CA MET A 1 -11.78 -14.81 -8.91
C MET A 1 -11.16 -13.54 -8.36
N GLN A 2 -11.66 -13.01 -7.23
CA GLN A 2 -10.97 -11.89 -6.58
C GLN A 2 -9.60 -12.38 -6.09
N PRO A 3 -8.49 -11.73 -6.45
CA PRO A 3 -7.18 -12.15 -5.98
C PRO A 3 -7.15 -12.08 -4.46
N GLN A 4 -6.87 -13.21 -3.79
CA GLN A 4 -6.70 -13.22 -2.35
C GLN A 4 -5.45 -12.41 -1.99
N LEU A 5 -5.67 -11.34 -1.23
CA LEU A 5 -4.62 -10.49 -0.72
C LEU A 5 -4.11 -11.03 0.61
N THR A 6 -2.79 -11.02 0.78
CA THR A 6 -2.20 -11.25 2.10
C THR A 6 -2.60 -10.12 3.06
N PRO A 7 -2.59 -10.34 4.38
CA PRO A 7 -2.92 -9.28 5.35
C PRO A 7 -2.06 -8.01 5.18
N LYS A 8 -0.80 -8.13 4.77
CA LYS A 8 0.08 -6.99 4.51
C LYS A 8 -0.32 -6.21 3.25
N GLN A 9 -0.73 -6.90 2.19
CA GLN A 9 -1.24 -6.28 0.96
C GLN A 9 -2.56 -5.55 1.22
N GLN A 10 -3.48 -6.19 1.96
CA GLN A 10 -4.74 -5.55 2.35
C GLN A 10 -4.50 -4.29 3.18
N ARG A 11 -3.63 -4.38 4.20
CA ARG A 11 -3.29 -3.23 5.04
C ARG A 11 -2.72 -2.05 4.23
N PHE A 12 -1.91 -2.33 3.21
CA PHE A 12 -1.37 -1.29 2.33
C PHE A 12 -2.46 -0.67 1.43
N LEU A 13 -3.36 -1.47 0.86
CA LEU A 13 -4.49 -0.96 0.09
C LEU A 13 -5.44 -0.12 0.93
N ASP A 14 -5.78 -0.59 2.13
CA ASP A 14 -6.63 0.15 3.08
C ASP A 14 -5.99 1.50 3.44
N TYR A 15 -4.67 1.52 3.61
CA TYR A 15 -3.91 2.74 3.86
C TYR A 15 -3.96 3.70 2.65
N LEU A 16 -3.73 3.22 1.43
CA LEU A 16 -3.81 4.05 0.22
C LEU A 16 -5.19 4.69 0.06
N GLN A 17 -6.25 3.88 0.23
CA GLN A 17 -7.63 4.36 0.13
C GLN A 17 -7.92 5.44 1.18
N ARG A 18 -7.47 5.25 2.42
CA ARG A 18 -7.64 6.24 3.50
C ARG A 18 -6.91 7.54 3.21
N GLU A 19 -5.66 7.48 2.77
CA GLU A 19 -4.87 8.69 2.50
C GLU A 19 -5.41 9.46 1.30
N ILE A 20 -5.84 8.77 0.24
CA ILE A 20 -6.49 9.41 -0.92
C ILE A 20 -7.82 10.04 -0.50
N ALA A 21 -8.64 9.35 0.29
CA ALA A 21 -9.92 9.89 0.76
C ALA A 21 -9.72 11.11 1.68
N LYS A 22 -8.65 11.13 2.48
CA LYS A 22 -8.37 12.21 3.44
C LYS A 22 -7.71 13.43 2.79
N THR A 23 -6.78 13.22 1.87
CA THR A 23 -5.91 14.29 1.33
C THR A 23 -6.18 14.61 -0.13
N GLY A 24 -6.92 13.76 -0.84
CA GLY A 24 -7.09 13.83 -2.30
C GLY A 24 -5.85 13.40 -3.08
N LEU A 25 -4.77 12.98 -2.40
CA LEU A 25 -3.48 12.68 -3.00
C LEU A 25 -3.05 11.25 -2.67
N CYS A 26 -2.36 10.62 -3.61
CA CYS A 26 -1.70 9.34 -3.37
C CYS A 26 -0.41 9.58 -2.56
N PRO A 27 -0.19 8.87 -1.43
CA PRO A 27 1.03 9.03 -0.66
C PRO A 27 2.25 8.48 -1.42
N SER A 28 3.42 9.05 -1.18
CA SER A 28 4.66 8.49 -1.70
C SER A 28 5.00 7.14 -1.04
N LEU A 29 5.77 6.28 -1.71
CA LEU A 29 6.23 5.01 -1.13
C LEU A 29 7.01 5.21 0.18
N ARG A 30 7.77 6.31 0.30
CA ARG A 30 8.52 6.65 1.50
C ARG A 30 7.58 7.03 2.64
N GLN A 31 6.54 7.82 2.35
CA GLN A 31 5.52 8.18 3.34
C GLN A 31 4.78 6.94 3.83
N ALA A 32 4.31 6.09 2.91
CA ALA A 32 3.65 4.84 3.25
C ALA A 32 4.53 3.92 4.11
N ALA A 33 5.82 3.85 3.82
CA ALA A 33 6.77 3.07 4.61
C ALA A 33 6.90 3.60 6.04
N ALA A 34 7.02 4.92 6.20
CA ALA A 34 7.08 5.58 7.51
C ALA A 34 5.78 5.33 8.31
N ASP A 35 4.62 5.53 7.69
CA ASP A 35 3.32 5.42 8.37
C ASP A 35 2.95 3.98 8.72
N LEU A 36 3.39 3.00 7.91
CA LEU A 36 3.13 1.59 8.16
C LEU A 36 4.22 0.91 9.01
N GLY A 37 5.30 1.63 9.35
CA GLY A 37 6.42 1.12 10.15
C GLY A 37 7.21 0.02 9.45
N VAL A 38 7.40 0.14 8.14
CA VAL A 38 8.12 -0.84 7.29
C VAL A 38 9.16 -0.15 6.41
N SER A 39 10.00 -0.92 5.71
CA SER A 39 10.96 -0.35 4.77
C SER A 39 10.30 0.09 3.46
N HIS A 40 10.88 1.10 2.80
CA HIS A 40 10.46 1.52 1.45
C HIS A 40 10.51 0.35 0.45
N ALA A 41 11.52 -0.53 0.55
CA ALA A 41 11.64 -1.70 -0.30
C ALA A 41 10.47 -2.69 -0.12
N ALA A 42 9.99 -2.88 1.12
CA ALA A 42 8.83 -3.73 1.38
C ALA A 42 7.55 -3.15 0.73
N ILE A 43 7.35 -1.83 0.80
CA ILE A 43 6.22 -1.16 0.13
C ILE A 43 6.33 -1.29 -1.39
N ALA A 44 7.50 -1.04 -1.97
CA ALA A 44 7.71 -1.17 -3.41
C ALA A 44 7.42 -2.60 -3.90
N GLN A 45 7.83 -3.62 -3.14
CA GLN A 45 7.54 -5.01 -3.47
C GLN A 45 6.04 -5.33 -3.35
N ILE A 46 5.36 -4.84 -2.30
CA ILE A 46 3.92 -5.03 -2.14
C ILE A 46 3.17 -4.38 -3.31
N LEU A 47 3.54 -3.15 -3.70
CA LEU A 47 2.91 -2.45 -4.81
C LEU A 47 3.04 -3.23 -6.11
N ARG A 48 4.26 -3.69 -6.45
CA ARG A 48 4.50 -4.49 -7.66
C ARG A 48 3.65 -5.76 -7.71
N VAL A 49 3.56 -6.49 -6.58
CA VAL A 49 2.74 -7.71 -6.52
C VAL A 49 1.24 -7.41 -6.63
N LEU A 50 0.80 -6.23 -6.20
CA LEU A 50 -0.58 -5.78 -6.38
C LEU A 50 -0.88 -5.38 -7.83
N GLU A 51 0.08 -4.77 -8.53
CA GLU A 51 -0.06 -4.41 -9.96
C GLU A 51 -0.13 -5.64 -10.88
N GLU A 52 0.52 -6.73 -10.50
CA GLU A 52 0.54 -8.00 -11.26
C GLU A 52 -0.74 -8.85 -11.08
N LYS A 53 -1.69 -8.42 -10.23
CA LYS A 53 -2.92 -9.16 -9.88
C LYS A 53 -4.18 -8.55 -10.51
#